data_AF-A0A0G0QBW0-F1
#
_entry.id   AF-A0A0G0QBW0-F1
#
_cell.length_a   1.000
_cell.length_b   1.000
_cell.length_c   1.000
_cell.angle_alpha   90.00
_cell.angle_beta   90.00
_cell.angle_gamma   90.00
#
_symmetry.space_group_name_H-M   'P 1'
#
loop_
_entity.id
_entity.type
_entity.pdbx_description
1 polymer ?
#
loop_
_entity_poly.entity_id
_entity_poly.type
_entity_poly.pdbx_seq_one_letter_code
_entity_poly.pdbx_strand_id
1 'polypeptide(L)'
;MKKLPLITKVKLLMADLLTWEIPMGGKSILDQIAYGIQCGCGLCSGCIILPLFLFMVMLGIVDNRSSSVNSSGNTISNQRLNLLSKSFIRDYDYLIAEGQVKNVGSEKLTNVLAVVSCYDENGAFISHDHALIDYDPLLAWQISPWKTMVRWNPAMERFSVEFTTFDGQLIFTE
;
A
#
# COMPACT_ATOMS: atom_id res chain seq x y z
N MET A 1 -51.76 -33.86 -1.68
CA MET A 1 -51.18 -32.64 -1.07
C MET A 1 -50.22 -32.01 -2.07
N LYS A 2 -50.54 -30.83 -2.61
CA LYS A 2 -49.75 -30.17 -3.68
C LYS A 2 -48.59 -29.37 -3.05
N LYS A 3 -47.34 -29.72 -3.36
CA LYS A 3 -46.14 -28.96 -2.97
C LYS A 3 -46.00 -27.75 -3.91
N LEU A 4 -46.00 -26.54 -3.34
CA LEU A 4 -45.64 -25.32 -4.06
C LEU A 4 -44.11 -25.20 -4.22
N PRO A 5 -43.62 -24.58 -5.32
CA PRO A 5 -42.20 -24.38 -5.58
C PRO A 5 -41.55 -23.30 -4.69
N LEU A 6 -40.26 -23.50 -4.39
CA LEU A 6 -39.43 -22.81 -3.40
C LEU A 6 -39.15 -21.32 -3.68
N ILE A 7 -39.56 -20.79 -4.85
CA ILE A 7 -39.23 -19.44 -5.32
C ILE A 7 -40.05 -18.33 -4.63
N THR A 8 -41.15 -18.67 -3.95
CA THR A 8 -42.02 -17.66 -3.33
C THR A 8 -41.60 -17.29 -1.89
N LYS A 9 -40.76 -18.08 -1.21
CA LYS A 9 -40.36 -17.79 0.19
C LYS A 9 -39.30 -16.71 0.34
N VAL A 10 -38.52 -16.39 -0.70
CA VAL A 10 -37.44 -15.39 -0.62
C VAL A 10 -37.98 -13.96 -0.76
N LYS A 11 -39.17 -13.77 -1.36
CA LYS A 11 -39.78 -12.44 -1.53
C LYS A 11 -40.42 -11.85 -0.26
N LEU A 12 -40.60 -12.65 0.80
CA LEU A 12 -41.26 -12.19 2.04
C LEU A 12 -40.29 -11.77 3.16
N LEU A 13 -38.97 -11.93 2.96
CA LEU A 13 -37.95 -11.61 3.98
C LEU A 13 -37.13 -10.35 3.66
N MET A 14 -37.47 -9.65 2.57
CA MET A 14 -36.76 -8.44 2.10
C MET A 14 -37.54 -7.13 2.39
N ALA A 15 -38.66 -7.18 3.11
CA ALA A 15 -39.50 -6.02 3.36
C ALA A 15 -39.27 -5.30 4.71
N ASP A 16 -38.45 -5.86 5.62
CA ASP A 16 -38.36 -5.38 7.02
C ASP A 16 -37.01 -4.75 7.43
N LEU A 17 -36.15 -4.37 6.48
CA LEU A 17 -34.84 -3.75 6.80
C LEU A 17 -34.59 -2.41 6.10
N LEU A 18 -35.65 -1.71 5.71
CA LEU A 18 -35.59 -0.34 5.17
C LEU A 18 -36.42 0.60 6.04
N THR A 19 -35.94 0.90 7.25
CA THR A 19 -36.23 2.17 7.96
C THR A 19 -35.24 2.34 9.11
N TRP A 20 -34.05 2.84 8.81
CA TRP A 20 -33.27 3.60 9.79
C TRP A 20 -32.93 4.95 9.16
N GLU A 21 -33.71 5.96 9.53
CA GLU A 21 -33.46 7.35 9.17
C GLU A 21 -32.29 7.85 10.03
N ILE A 22 -31.19 8.22 9.39
CA ILE A 22 -30.14 9.04 9.99
C ILE A 22 -30.52 10.51 9.74
N PRO A 23 -30.68 11.37 10.76
CA PRO A 23 -30.91 12.79 10.55
C PRO A 23 -29.58 13.48 10.21
N MET A 24 -29.21 13.48 8.93
CA MET A 24 -28.13 14.32 8.42
C MET A 24 -28.70 15.69 8.08
N GLY A 25 -28.57 16.59 9.06
CA GLY A 25 -28.82 18.02 8.88
C GLY A 25 -28.03 18.55 7.69
N GLY A 26 -28.75 19.19 6.77
CA GLY A 26 -28.18 19.77 5.57
C GLY A 26 -27.16 20.84 5.87
N LYS A 27 -25.96 20.68 5.33
CA LYS A 27 -25.09 21.79 4.90
C LYS A 27 -24.41 21.41 3.60
N SER A 28 -24.56 22.30 2.63
CA SER A 28 -23.97 22.27 1.30
C SER A 28 -22.44 22.24 1.38
N ILE A 29 -21.81 21.42 0.53
CA ILE A 29 -20.36 21.32 0.37
C ILE A 29 -19.74 22.58 -0.28
N LEU A 30 -20.56 23.56 -0.67
CA LEU A 30 -20.12 24.83 -1.25
C LEU A 30 -19.86 25.95 -0.21
N ASP A 31 -20.15 25.73 1.08
CA ASP A 31 -19.90 26.74 2.14
C ASP A 31 -18.54 26.59 2.85
N GLN A 32 -17.72 25.58 2.53
CA GLN A 32 -16.45 25.33 3.23
C GLN A 32 -15.20 25.95 2.56
N ILE A 33 -15.35 26.73 1.48
CA ILE A 33 -14.21 27.39 0.81
C ILE A 33 -14.04 28.86 1.25
N ALA A 34 -14.88 29.37 2.16
CA ALA A 34 -14.90 30.79 2.56
C ALA A 34 -14.53 31.06 4.04
N TYR A 35 -13.54 30.36 4.58
CA TYR A 35 -12.76 30.82 5.74
C TYR A 35 -11.28 30.76 5.32
N GLY A 36 -10.69 31.83 4.80
CA GLY A 36 -10.54 33.09 5.52
C GLY A 36 -9.21 33.03 6.29
N ILE A 37 -8.10 32.99 5.54
CA ILE A 37 -6.75 33.22 6.08
C ILE A 37 -6.70 34.69 6.50
N GLN A 38 -7.15 34.94 7.74
CA GLN A 38 -7.01 36.22 8.41
C GLN A 38 -5.63 36.22 9.08
N CYS A 39 -4.58 36.51 8.32
CA CYS A 39 -3.27 36.77 8.90
C CYS A 39 -3.33 38.16 9.55
N GLY A 40 -3.41 38.17 10.88
CA GLY A 40 -3.29 39.36 11.69
C GLY A 40 -1.84 39.84 11.72
N CYS A 41 -1.51 40.82 10.89
CA CYS A 41 -0.37 41.69 11.09
C CYS A 41 -0.89 43.12 11.09
N GLY A 42 -1.17 43.63 12.29
CA GLY A 42 -1.41 45.04 12.50
C GLY A 42 -0.11 45.83 12.29
N LEU A 43 -0.28 47.06 11.82
CA LEU A 43 0.69 48.16 11.85
C LEU A 43 1.89 48.03 10.90
N CYS A 44 1.80 48.70 9.75
CA CYS A 44 2.48 49.99 9.54
C CYS A 44 2.58 50.32 8.04
N SER A 45 2.19 51.56 7.72
CA SER A 45 2.63 52.43 6.61
C SER A 45 3.14 51.71 5.35
N GLY A 46 2.36 51.69 4.28
CA GLY A 46 2.25 52.91 3.48
C GLY A 46 3.43 53.00 2.52
N CYS A 47 3.22 52.41 1.34
CA CYS A 47 3.78 52.76 0.03
C CYS A 47 5.05 53.60 -0.01
N ILE A 48 6.09 53.07 -0.65
CA ILE A 48 6.71 53.56 -1.91
C ILE A 48 7.98 52.74 -2.09
N ILE A 49 8.09 52.02 -3.21
CA ILE A 49 9.28 51.79 -4.06
C ILE A 49 8.85 50.72 -5.08
N LEU A 50 8.19 51.19 -6.15
CA LEU A 50 8.46 50.70 -7.50
C LEU A 50 9.95 50.97 -7.82
N PRO A 51 10.58 50.38 -8.84
CA PRO A 51 10.60 49.00 -9.31
C PRO A 51 12.07 48.58 -9.56
N LEU A 52 12.67 47.74 -8.72
CA LEU A 52 14.11 47.43 -8.80
C LEU A 52 14.41 45.93 -8.88
N PHE A 53 13.46 45.15 -9.40
CA PHE A 53 13.60 43.71 -9.60
C PHE A 53 13.57 43.28 -11.07
N LEU A 54 13.76 44.24 -11.99
CA LEU A 54 13.88 43.99 -13.43
C LEU A 54 15.33 44.14 -13.97
N PHE A 55 16.34 44.16 -13.09
CA PHE A 55 17.76 44.29 -13.49
C PHE A 55 18.64 43.09 -13.09
N MET A 56 18.06 42.01 -12.58
CA MET A 56 18.77 40.78 -12.17
C MET A 56 18.62 39.61 -13.15
N VAL A 57 18.12 39.85 -14.38
CA VAL A 57 17.87 38.78 -15.38
C VAL A 57 18.86 38.79 -16.56
N MET A 58 19.88 39.66 -16.60
CA MET A 58 20.74 39.78 -17.80
C MET A 58 22.25 39.57 -17.61
N LEU A 59 22.71 39.01 -16.49
CA LEU A 59 24.13 38.60 -16.34
C LEU A 59 24.29 37.31 -15.53
N GLY A 60 23.57 36.27 -15.92
CA GLY A 60 23.77 34.92 -15.39
C GLY A 60 23.87 33.94 -16.54
N ILE A 61 25.09 33.65 -16.98
CA ILE A 61 25.41 32.51 -17.83
C ILE A 61 24.88 31.27 -17.09
N VAL A 62 23.69 30.79 -17.47
CA VAL A 62 23.27 29.42 -17.18
C VAL A 62 24.14 28.55 -18.06
N ASP A 63 25.25 28.07 -17.50
CA ASP A 63 25.94 26.91 -18.03
C ASP A 63 24.94 25.76 -17.96
N ASN A 64 24.25 25.53 -19.08
CA ASN A 64 23.47 24.32 -19.31
C ASN A 64 24.45 23.17 -19.57
N ARG A 65 25.31 22.87 -18.59
CA ARG A 65 26.08 21.66 -18.55
C ARG A 65 25.12 20.57 -18.07
N SER A 66 24.27 20.12 -19.00
CA SER A 66 23.63 18.83 -18.94
C SER A 66 24.74 17.80 -18.82
N SER A 67 25.12 17.55 -17.58
CA SER A 67 25.86 16.37 -17.21
C SER A 67 24.86 15.24 -17.43
N SER A 68 24.87 14.66 -18.63
CA SER A 68 24.35 13.33 -18.84
C SER A 68 25.22 12.42 -17.99
N VAL A 69 24.89 12.33 -16.71
CA VAL A 69 25.38 11.28 -15.85
C VAL A 69 24.79 10.02 -16.47
N ASN A 70 25.59 9.35 -17.30
CA ASN A 70 25.43 7.93 -17.57
C ASN A 70 25.64 7.23 -16.24
N SER A 71 24.60 7.27 -15.43
CA SER A 71 24.39 6.39 -14.29
C SER A 71 24.09 5.03 -14.89
N SER A 72 25.14 4.35 -15.35
CA SER A 72 25.36 2.95 -14.95
C SER A 72 25.57 2.96 -13.43
N GLY A 73 24.52 3.39 -12.73
CA GLY A 73 24.43 3.43 -11.29
C GLY A 73 24.23 2.00 -10.91
N ASN A 74 25.31 1.40 -10.45
CA ASN A 74 25.24 0.29 -9.53
C ASN A 74 24.46 0.81 -8.32
N THR A 75 23.11 0.82 -8.41
CA THR A 75 22.25 0.94 -7.25
C THR A 75 22.71 -0.20 -6.37
N ILE A 76 23.40 0.13 -5.28
CA ILE A 76 23.71 -0.82 -4.22
C ILE A 76 22.33 -1.21 -3.68
N SER A 77 21.71 -2.21 -4.31
CA SER A 77 20.43 -2.71 -3.86
C SER A 77 20.73 -3.27 -2.49
N ASN A 78 20.10 -2.71 -1.46
CA ASN A 78 20.14 -3.27 -0.11
C ASN A 78 19.22 -4.50 -0.04
N GLN A 79 19.31 -5.32 -1.09
CA GLN A 79 18.54 -6.51 -1.32
C GLN A 79 19.20 -7.62 -0.53
N ARG A 80 18.48 -8.11 0.48
CA ARG A 80 18.96 -9.18 1.34
C ARG A 80 18.31 -10.51 0.98
N LEU A 81 17.15 -10.47 0.33
CA LEU A 81 16.41 -11.64 -0.09
C LEU A 81 16.13 -11.60 -1.61
N ASN A 82 16.02 -12.77 -2.21
CA ASN A 82 15.57 -12.96 -3.58
C ASN A 82 14.41 -13.96 -3.56
N LEU A 83 13.25 -13.54 -4.11
CA LEU A 83 12.07 -14.38 -4.16
C LEU A 83 12.15 -15.32 -5.37
N LEU A 84 12.47 -16.59 -5.13
CA LEU A 84 12.69 -17.55 -6.20
C LEU A 84 11.38 -18.05 -6.80
N SER A 85 10.35 -18.24 -5.97
CA SER A 85 9.05 -18.74 -6.41
C SER A 85 7.94 -18.28 -5.47
N LYS A 86 6.74 -18.17 -6.03
CA LYS A 86 5.49 -17.94 -5.29
C LYS A 86 4.32 -18.61 -6.01
N SER A 87 3.41 -19.16 -5.22
CA SER A 87 2.16 -19.78 -5.67
C SER A 87 1.05 -19.38 -4.70
N PHE A 88 -0.16 -19.29 -5.24
CA PHE A 88 -1.37 -19.00 -4.47
C PHE A 88 -2.42 -20.03 -4.86
N ILE A 89 -2.89 -20.79 -3.87
CA ILE A 89 -3.89 -21.84 -4.06
C ILE A 89 -5.02 -21.56 -3.09
N ARG A 90 -6.24 -21.51 -3.60
CA ARG A 90 -7.42 -21.47 -2.74
C ARG A 90 -7.76 -22.88 -2.28
N ASP A 91 -7.88 -23.06 -0.97
CA ASP A 91 -8.32 -24.30 -0.34
C ASP A 91 -9.43 -23.98 0.69
N TYR A 92 -10.66 -24.39 0.38
CA TYR A 92 -11.87 -24.03 1.15
C TYR A 92 -12.00 -22.52 1.44
N ASP A 93 -11.89 -22.17 2.73
CA ASP A 93 -12.02 -20.83 3.30
C ASP A 93 -10.66 -20.15 3.50
N TYR A 94 -9.60 -20.67 2.88
CA TYR A 94 -8.26 -20.13 2.97
C TYR A 94 -7.61 -19.94 1.60
N LEU A 95 -6.78 -18.91 1.51
CA LEU A 95 -5.76 -18.73 0.50
C LEU A 95 -4.45 -19.25 1.08
N ILE A 96 -3.91 -20.31 0.49
CA ILE A 96 -2.60 -20.83 0.80
C ILE A 96 -1.60 -20.17 -0.15
N ALA A 97 -0.66 -19.41 0.41
CA ALA A 97 0.45 -18.83 -0.30
C ALA A 97 1.73 -19.55 0.09
N GLU A 98 2.51 -19.99 -0.89
CA GLU A 98 3.75 -20.73 -0.63
C GLU A 98 4.80 -20.46 -1.70
N GLY A 99 6.06 -20.68 -1.35
CA GLY A 99 7.16 -20.43 -2.26
C GLY A 99 8.52 -20.67 -1.65
N GLN A 100 9.54 -20.13 -2.32
CA GLN A 100 10.93 -20.22 -1.88
C GLN A 100 11.59 -18.85 -1.92
N VAL A 101 12.38 -18.56 -0.90
CA VAL A 101 13.16 -17.33 -0.79
C VAL A 101 14.63 -17.68 -0.52
N LYS A 102 15.54 -16.93 -1.11
CA LYS A 102 16.99 -17.09 -0.94
C LYS A 102 17.59 -15.89 -0.24
N ASN A 103 18.40 -16.11 0.79
CA ASN A 103 19.28 -15.07 1.31
C ASN A 103 20.43 -14.84 0.33
N VAL A 104 20.55 -13.63 -0.20
CA VAL A 104 21.63 -13.23 -1.11
C VAL A 104 22.70 -12.39 -0.40
N GLY A 105 22.52 -12.12 0.89
CA GLY A 105 23.50 -11.46 1.74
C GLY A 105 24.59 -12.42 2.24
N SER A 106 25.67 -11.83 2.74
CA SER A 106 26.77 -12.53 3.43
C SER A 106 26.49 -12.83 4.91
N GLU A 107 25.43 -12.25 5.47
CA GLU A 107 25.03 -12.39 6.86
C GLU A 107 23.84 -13.34 6.99
N LYS A 108 23.71 -14.01 8.14
CA LYS A 108 22.48 -14.74 8.46
C LYS A 108 21.34 -13.77 8.76
N LEU A 109 20.12 -14.13 8.37
CA LEU A 109 18.90 -13.41 8.72
C LEU A 109 18.14 -14.24 9.75
N THR A 110 17.67 -13.60 10.82
CA THR A 110 16.85 -14.23 11.85
C THR A 110 15.44 -13.68 11.78
N ASN A 111 14.47 -14.44 12.27
CA ASN A 111 13.12 -13.94 12.51
C ASN A 111 12.44 -13.41 11.23
N VAL A 112 12.66 -14.07 10.10
CA VAL A 112 12.10 -13.64 8.81
C VAL A 112 10.67 -14.14 8.68
N LEU A 113 9.75 -13.21 8.43
CA LEU A 113 8.33 -13.45 8.23
C LEU A 113 7.98 -13.21 6.76
N ALA A 114 7.23 -14.15 6.16
CA ALA A 114 6.56 -13.96 4.88
C ALA A 114 5.18 -13.36 5.14
N VAL A 115 4.97 -12.13 4.68
CA VAL A 115 3.71 -11.38 4.81
C VAL A 115 2.98 -11.43 3.48
N VAL A 116 1.73 -11.90 3.49
CA VAL A 116 0.87 -11.98 2.31
C VAL A 116 -0.24 -10.97 2.48
N SER A 117 -0.31 -9.99 1.57
CA SER A 117 -1.38 -8.99 1.56
C SER A 117 -2.34 -9.24 0.40
N CYS A 118 -3.63 -9.15 0.67
CA CYS A 118 -4.72 -9.38 -0.27
C CYS A 118 -5.46 -8.08 -0.55
N TYR A 119 -5.79 -7.85 -1.81
CA TYR A 119 -6.44 -6.64 -2.31
C TYR A 119 -7.62 -6.98 -3.22
N ASP A 120 -8.58 -6.05 -3.31
CA ASP A 120 -9.69 -6.14 -4.27
C ASP A 120 -9.27 -5.78 -5.70
N GLU A 121 -10.22 -5.81 -6.62
CA GLU A 121 -10.02 -5.43 -8.04
C GLU A 121 -9.49 -3.99 -8.22
N ASN A 122 -9.89 -3.08 -7.31
CA ASN A 122 -9.52 -1.67 -7.33
C ASN A 122 -8.17 -1.40 -6.64
N GLY A 123 -7.57 -2.44 -6.05
CA GLY A 123 -6.33 -2.34 -5.27
C GLY A 123 -6.55 -1.89 -3.83
N ALA A 124 -7.79 -1.86 -3.32
CA ALA A 124 -8.06 -1.61 -1.92
C ALA A 124 -7.62 -2.81 -1.07
N PHE A 125 -6.96 -2.53 0.04
CA PHE A 125 -6.51 -3.55 0.99
C PHE A 125 -7.71 -4.25 1.65
N ILE A 126 -7.70 -5.58 1.67
CA ILE A 126 -8.74 -6.40 2.32
C ILE A 126 -8.22 -6.98 3.64
N SER A 127 -7.12 -7.73 3.58
CA SER A 127 -6.53 -8.40 4.74
C SER A 127 -5.10 -8.82 4.44
N HIS A 128 -4.35 -9.18 5.48
CA HIS A 128 -3.05 -9.83 5.37
C HIS A 128 -2.92 -10.93 6.41
N ASP A 129 -2.00 -11.85 6.20
CA ASP A 129 -1.50 -12.74 7.23
C ASP A 129 0.01 -12.93 7.06
N HIS A 130 0.67 -13.47 8.09
CA HIS A 130 2.11 -13.68 8.09
C HIS A 130 2.51 -14.97 8.78
N ALA A 131 3.62 -15.55 8.35
CA ALA A 131 4.19 -16.75 8.95
C ALA A 131 5.72 -16.69 8.89
N LEU A 132 6.37 -17.37 9.84
CA LEU A 132 7.81 -17.57 9.82
C LEU A 132 8.19 -18.45 8.61
N ILE A 133 9.32 -18.15 7.98
CA ILE A 133 9.90 -19.06 6.99
C ILE A 133 10.41 -20.34 7.67
N ASP A 134 10.53 -21.43 6.92
CA ASP A 134 10.87 -22.75 7.48
C ASP A 134 12.25 -22.80 8.15
N TYR A 135 13.21 -22.02 7.66
CA TYR A 135 14.57 -21.96 8.22
C TYR A 135 14.82 -20.64 8.95
N ASP A 136 14.94 -20.73 10.28
CA ASP A 136 15.30 -19.62 11.16
C ASP A 136 16.40 -20.06 12.15
N PRO A 137 17.63 -19.53 12.06
CA PRO A 137 18.09 -18.49 11.12
C PRO A 137 18.25 -18.98 9.67
N LEU A 138 17.99 -18.09 8.73
CA LEU A 138 18.33 -18.26 7.31
C LEU A 138 19.78 -17.86 7.06
N LEU A 139 20.65 -18.84 6.84
CA LEU A 139 22.07 -18.62 6.62
C LEU A 139 22.34 -17.89 5.29
N ALA A 140 23.54 -17.32 5.15
CA ALA A 140 23.99 -16.70 3.92
C ALA A 140 23.89 -17.68 2.74
N TRP A 141 23.37 -17.20 1.60
CA TRP A 141 23.19 -18.00 0.37
C TRP A 141 22.24 -19.19 0.47
N GLN A 142 21.59 -19.41 1.61
CA GLN A 142 20.65 -20.50 1.83
C GLN A 142 19.26 -20.15 1.25
N ILE A 143 18.56 -21.19 0.80
CA ILE A 143 17.17 -21.12 0.36
C ILE A 143 16.28 -21.68 1.46
N SER A 144 15.21 -20.96 1.79
CA SER A 144 14.14 -21.43 2.68
C SER A 144 12.81 -21.48 1.92
N PRO A 145 12.04 -22.56 2.09
CA PRO A 145 10.61 -22.52 1.83
C PRO A 145 9.92 -21.54 2.78
N TRP A 146 8.76 -21.06 2.35
CA TRP A 146 7.84 -20.28 3.17
C TRP A 146 6.40 -20.64 2.81
N LYS A 147 5.51 -20.55 3.79
CA LYS A 147 4.10 -20.85 3.63
C LYS A 147 3.26 -20.02 4.60
N THR A 148 2.25 -19.34 4.06
CA THR A 148 1.31 -18.52 4.82
C THR A 148 -0.11 -18.89 4.42
N MET A 149 -1.06 -18.78 5.35
CA MET A 149 -2.47 -19.02 5.10
C MET A 149 -3.25 -17.76 5.47
N VAL A 150 -4.03 -17.22 4.54
CA VAL A 150 -4.91 -16.07 4.79
C VAL A 150 -6.35 -16.55 4.68
N ARG A 151 -7.25 -16.07 5.53
CA ARG A 151 -8.69 -16.35 5.38
C ARG A 151 -9.19 -15.81 4.04
N TRP A 152 -9.80 -16.68 3.23
CA TRP A 152 -10.33 -16.32 1.92
C TRP A 152 -11.50 -15.35 2.05
N ASN A 153 -11.50 -14.31 1.23
CA ASN A 153 -12.63 -13.42 1.01
C ASN A 153 -12.95 -13.40 -0.49
N PRO A 154 -14.20 -13.63 -0.91
CA PRO A 154 -14.60 -13.60 -2.32
C PRO A 154 -14.28 -12.30 -3.06
N ALA A 155 -14.03 -11.18 -2.37
CA ALA A 155 -13.62 -9.92 -2.98
C ALA A 155 -12.12 -9.83 -3.33
N MET A 156 -11.30 -10.83 -2.97
CA MET A 156 -9.86 -10.83 -3.23
C MET A 156 -9.54 -11.17 -4.69
N GLU A 157 -8.82 -10.28 -5.36
CA GLU A 157 -8.41 -10.43 -6.76
C GLU A 157 -6.89 -10.32 -6.95
N ARG A 158 -6.18 -9.66 -6.01
CA ARG A 158 -4.74 -9.39 -6.12
C ARG A 158 -4.01 -9.75 -4.84
N PHE A 159 -2.79 -10.27 -4.98
CA PHE A 159 -1.96 -10.73 -3.86
C PHE A 159 -0.54 -10.17 -3.98
N SER A 160 0.02 -9.70 -2.87
CA SER A 160 1.44 -9.35 -2.75
C SER A 160 2.10 -10.19 -1.65
N VAL A 161 3.40 -10.41 -1.80
CA VAL A 161 4.25 -11.10 -0.82
C VAL A 161 5.40 -10.17 -0.49
N GLU A 162 5.61 -9.94 0.78
CA GLU A 162 6.70 -9.14 1.33
C GLU A 162 7.38 -9.93 2.45
N PHE A 163 8.62 -9.58 2.75
CA PHE A 163 9.35 -10.21 3.84
C PHE A 163 9.72 -9.18 4.89
N THR A 164 9.49 -9.50 6.15
CA THR A 164 9.77 -8.60 7.27
C THR A 164 10.51 -9.32 8.38
N THR A 165 11.13 -8.57 9.29
CA THR A 165 11.58 -9.11 10.57
C THR A 165 10.44 -9.11 11.60
N PHE A 166 10.57 -9.81 12.72
CA PHE A 166 9.62 -9.67 13.85
C PHE A 166 9.45 -8.22 14.33
N ASP A 167 10.48 -7.37 14.16
CA ASP A 167 10.42 -5.94 14.51
C ASP A 167 9.65 -5.10 13.47
N GLY A 168 9.11 -5.73 12.42
CA GLY A 168 8.35 -5.08 11.35
C GLY A 168 9.24 -4.38 10.30
N GLN A 169 10.54 -4.61 10.30
CA GLN A 169 11.43 -4.03 9.30
C GLN A 169 11.27 -4.75 7.96
N LEU A 170 10.94 -4.00 6.91
CA LEU A 170 10.87 -4.54 5.55
C LEU A 170 12.24 -5.00 5.05
N ILE A 171 12.27 -6.20 4.47
CA ILE A 171 13.44 -6.79 3.82
C ILE A 171 13.18 -6.76 2.32
N PHE A 172 13.99 -5.98 1.60
CA PHE A 172 13.81 -5.81 0.16
C PHE A 172 14.11 -7.10 -0.60
N THR A 173 13.20 -7.44 -1.51
CA THR A 173 13.28 -8.53 -2.48
C THR A 173 13.30 -8.01 -3.91
N GLU A 174 13.96 -8.76 -4.80
CA GLU A 174 13.84 -8.65 -6.26
C GLU A 174 12.90 -9.75 -6.77
#